data_AF-R9AJQ0-F1
#
_entry.id   AF-R9AJQ0-F1
#
_cell.length_a   1.000
_cell.length_b   1.000
_cell.length_c   1.000
_cell.angle_alpha   90.00
_cell.angle_beta   90.00
_cell.angle_gamma   90.00
#
_symmetry.space_group_name_H-M   'P 1'
#
loop_
_entity.id
_entity.type
_entity.pdbx_description
1 polymer ?
#
loop_
_entity_poly.entity_id
_entity_poly.type
_entity_poly.pdbx_seq_one_letter_code
_entity_poly.pdbx_strand_id
1 'polypeptide(L)'
;MGAINNNKIPKLHAVWRNLGRRPQGFTLIELMLVVVIVAIFAAIAIPSYLNYVRRADAGLAQQELQKIAEQLERHKSRNFSYRGFDPNFIYGVTGAMNSVTLPRGATSSGIKYTITIRDGDDPTKLLTDTTASPAIRARRWVMMAESTDVNNYSYLLSSTGVRCKNKTKANLEYQNSTTKDASCGSSATGSESW
;
A
#
# COMPACT_ATOMS: atom_id res chain seq x y z
N MET A 1 -57.77 -17.33 -89.28
CA MET A 1 -57.78 -17.46 -87.80
C MET A 1 -56.35 -17.73 -87.36
N GLY A 2 -55.67 -16.79 -86.69
CA GLY A 2 -55.59 -16.74 -85.22
C GLY A 2 -54.48 -17.69 -84.74
N ALA A 3 -53.45 -17.32 -83.97
CA ALA A 3 -53.36 -16.28 -82.97
C ALA A 3 -51.89 -15.98 -82.61
N ILE A 4 -51.59 -14.69 -82.46
CA ILE A 4 -50.93 -14.02 -81.33
C ILE A 4 -49.73 -14.72 -80.63
N ASN A 5 -48.55 -14.13 -80.88
CA ASN A 5 -47.44 -13.81 -79.98
C ASN A 5 -47.54 -14.25 -78.50
N ASN A 6 -46.47 -14.85 -77.97
CA ASN A 6 -46.07 -14.67 -76.57
C ASN A 6 -44.54 -14.66 -76.41
N ASN A 7 -43.99 -13.46 -76.62
CA ASN A 7 -43.08 -12.75 -75.72
C ASN A 7 -41.86 -13.53 -75.21
N LYS A 8 -40.76 -13.47 -75.98
CA LYS A 8 -39.41 -13.68 -75.46
C LYS A 8 -39.06 -12.52 -74.52
N ILE A 9 -39.19 -12.73 -73.22
CA ILE A 9 -38.66 -11.82 -72.21
C ILE A 9 -37.12 -11.95 -72.26
N PRO A 10 -36.36 -10.90 -72.59
CA PRO A 10 -34.91 -10.96 -72.48
C PRO A 10 -34.55 -11.08 -71.00
N LYS A 11 -33.86 -12.16 -70.63
CA LYS A 11 -33.30 -12.33 -69.28
C LYS A 11 -32.27 -11.22 -69.06
N LEU A 12 -32.68 -10.16 -68.37
CA LEU A 12 -31.77 -9.19 -67.78
C LEU A 12 -30.96 -9.93 -66.71
N HIS A 13 -29.79 -10.42 -67.09
CA HIS A 13 -28.76 -10.80 -66.12
C HIS A 13 -28.34 -9.53 -65.39
N ALA A 14 -29.04 -9.24 -64.29
CA ALA A 14 -28.58 -8.30 -63.30
C ALA A 14 -27.25 -8.82 -62.77
N VAL A 15 -26.15 -8.29 -63.33
CA VAL A 15 -24.82 -8.44 -62.78
C VAL A 15 -24.83 -7.65 -61.47
N TRP A 16 -25.20 -8.34 -60.39
CA TRP A 16 -24.94 -7.89 -59.03
C TRP A 16 -23.43 -7.85 -58.87
N ARG A 17 -22.87 -6.68 -59.20
CA ARG A 17 -21.48 -6.36 -58.97
C ARG A 17 -21.27 -6.40 -57.46
N ASN A 18 -20.83 -7.54 -56.95
CA ASN A 18 -20.30 -7.68 -55.59
C ASN A 18 -19.19 -6.64 -55.44
N LEU A 19 -19.51 -5.50 -54.82
CA LEU A 19 -18.54 -4.59 -54.27
C LEU A 19 -17.92 -5.33 -53.07
N GLY A 20 -17.04 -6.27 -53.36
CA GLY A 20 -16.23 -6.93 -52.36
C GLY A 20 -15.50 -5.84 -51.59
N ARG A 21 -15.90 -5.63 -50.32
CA ARG A 21 -15.13 -4.84 -49.37
C ARG A 21 -13.74 -5.46 -49.34
N ARG A 22 -12.77 -4.77 -49.97
CA ARG A 22 -11.37 -5.16 -49.85
C ARG A 22 -11.05 -5.12 -48.35
N PRO A 23 -10.49 -6.19 -47.76
CA PRO A 23 -10.02 -6.11 -46.40
C PRO A 23 -8.97 -4.99 -46.33
N GLN A 24 -9.31 -3.89 -45.65
CA GLN A 24 -8.36 -2.84 -45.35
C GLN A 24 -7.42 -3.39 -44.28
N GLY A 25 -6.15 -3.60 -44.66
CA GLY A 25 -5.10 -3.94 -43.71
C GLY A 25 -4.73 -2.72 -42.86
N PHE A 26 -4.27 -2.98 -41.64
CA PHE A 26 -3.74 -1.96 -40.74
C PHE A 26 -2.49 -1.31 -41.37
N THR A 27 -2.39 0.02 -41.32
CA THR A 27 -1.21 0.71 -41.89
C THR A 27 -0.11 0.87 -40.83
N LEU A 28 1.15 0.89 -41.25
CA LEU A 28 2.28 1.11 -40.34
C LEU A 28 2.19 2.50 -39.68
N ILE A 29 1.71 3.50 -40.42
CA ILE A 29 1.51 4.86 -39.92
C ILE A 29 0.42 4.93 -38.84
N GLU A 30 -0.66 4.16 -38.97
CA GLU A 30 -1.74 4.08 -37.98
C GLU A 30 -1.23 3.50 -36.67
N LEU A 31 -0.40 2.46 -36.73
CA LEU A 31 0.24 1.90 -35.55
C LEU A 31 1.23 2.90 -34.90
N MET A 32 2.02 3.63 -35.70
CA MET A 32 2.94 4.64 -35.18
C MET A 32 2.23 5.75 -34.41
N LEU A 33 1.13 6.27 -34.94
CA LEU A 33 0.34 7.31 -34.26
C LEU A 33 -0.22 6.79 -32.93
N VAL A 34 -0.76 5.57 -32.93
CA VAL A 34 -1.34 4.96 -31.72
C VAL A 34 -0.29 4.81 -30.63
N VAL A 35 0.90 4.30 -30.97
CA VAL A 35 2.00 4.14 -30.00
C VAL A 35 2.43 5.49 -29.42
N VAL A 36 2.51 6.54 -30.25
CA VAL A 36 2.84 7.90 -29.79
C VAL A 36 1.82 8.42 -28.78
N ILE A 37 0.53 8.26 -29.08
CA ILE A 37 -0.54 8.70 -28.17
C ILE A 37 -0.50 7.93 -26.85
N VAL A 38 -0.34 6.60 -26.91
CA VAL A 38 -0.23 5.75 -25.71
C VAL A 38 1.00 6.11 -24.88
N ALA A 39 2.13 6.42 -25.51
CA ALA A 39 3.34 6.84 -24.80
C ALA A 39 3.14 8.15 -24.02
N ILE A 40 2.46 9.13 -24.61
CA ILE A 40 2.14 10.41 -23.95
C ILE A 40 1.25 10.16 -22.72
N PHE A 41 0.21 9.31 -22.86
CA PHE A 41 -0.66 8.99 -21.73
C PHE A 41 0.07 8.22 -20.63
N ALA A 42 0.90 7.24 -21.00
CA ALA A 42 1.66 6.44 -20.05
C ALA A 42 2.60 7.29 -19.18
N ALA A 43 3.24 8.32 -19.77
CA ALA A 43 4.14 9.23 -19.06
C ALA A 43 3.47 9.96 -17.89
N ILE A 44 2.17 10.26 -17.99
CA ILE A 44 1.41 10.96 -16.93
C ILE A 44 0.71 9.95 -16.02
N ALA A 45 0.13 8.90 -16.60
CA ALA A 45 -0.69 7.93 -15.88
C ALA A 45 0.12 7.09 -14.88
N ILE A 46 1.32 6.64 -15.26
CA ILE A 46 2.15 5.76 -14.43
C ILE A 46 2.55 6.43 -13.10
N PRO A 47 3.19 7.62 -13.06
CA PRO A 47 3.57 8.24 -11.78
C PRO A 47 2.35 8.59 -10.92
N SER A 48 1.23 8.98 -11.55
CA SER A 48 -0.03 9.25 -10.85
C SER A 48 -0.57 8.00 -10.15
N TYR A 49 -0.62 6.87 -10.86
CA TYR A 49 -1.06 5.59 -10.31
C TYR A 49 -0.16 5.11 -9.18
N LEU A 50 1.16 5.22 -9.32
CA LEU A 50 2.11 4.86 -8.25
C LEU A 50 1.88 5.70 -6.99
N ASN A 51 1.62 6.99 -7.14
CA ASN A 51 1.30 7.86 -6.00
C ASN A 51 -0.04 7.51 -5.34
N TYR A 52 -1.03 7.08 -6.12
CA TYR A 52 -2.31 6.59 -5.59
C TYR A 52 -2.11 5.33 -4.73
N VAL A 53 -1.36 4.34 -5.24
CA VAL A 53 -1.07 3.10 -4.51
C VAL A 53 -0.29 3.39 -3.21
N ARG A 54 0.72 4.27 -3.26
CA ARG A 54 1.46 4.69 -2.04
C ARG A 54 0.55 5.30 -0.97
N ARG A 55 -0.42 6.12 -1.38
CA ARG A 55 -1.40 6.70 -0.44
C ARG A 55 -2.33 5.64 0.15
N ALA A 56 -2.71 4.64 -0.63
CA ALA A 56 -3.49 3.50 -0.14
C ALA A 56 -2.69 2.69 0.89
N ASP A 57 -1.43 2.35 0.58
CA ASP A 57 -0.54 1.62 1.50
C ASP A 57 -0.30 2.40 2.79
N ALA A 58 -0.08 3.71 2.69
CA ALA A 58 0.05 4.62 3.82
C ALA A 58 -1.23 4.62 4.70
N GLY A 59 -2.41 4.72 4.07
CA GLY A 59 -3.68 4.67 4.78
C GLY A 59 -3.88 3.35 5.54
N LEU A 60 -3.48 2.21 4.93
CA LEU A 60 -3.52 0.91 5.59
C LEU A 60 -2.57 0.87 6.81
N ALA A 61 -1.36 1.40 6.70
CA ALA A 61 -0.43 1.47 7.82
C ALA A 61 -0.97 2.31 8.99
N GLN A 62 -1.57 3.46 8.69
CA GLN A 62 -2.19 4.33 9.70
C GLN A 62 -3.36 3.66 10.42
N GLN A 63 -4.24 2.98 9.67
CA GLN A 63 -5.35 2.22 10.23
C GLN A 63 -4.86 1.10 11.13
N GLU A 64 -3.81 0.39 10.70
CA GLU A 64 -3.26 -0.72 11.48
C GLU A 64 -2.59 -0.25 12.76
N LEU A 65 -1.88 0.88 12.73
CA LEU A 65 -1.34 1.50 13.93
C LEU A 65 -2.44 1.85 14.93
N GLN A 66 -3.55 2.46 14.48
CA GLN A 66 -4.67 2.78 15.38
C GLN A 66 -5.30 1.51 15.97
N LYS A 67 -5.52 0.49 15.14
CA LYS A 67 -6.04 -0.81 15.59
C LYS A 67 -5.16 -1.46 16.65
N ILE A 68 -3.84 -1.48 16.46
CA ILE A 68 -2.89 -2.03 17.43
C ILE A 68 -2.90 -1.19 18.73
N ALA A 69 -2.95 0.14 18.63
CA ALA A 69 -3.03 1.02 19.80
C ALA A 69 -4.26 0.71 20.66
N GLU A 70 -5.44 0.53 20.05
CA GLU A 70 -6.66 0.14 20.77
C GLU A 70 -6.50 -1.20 21.49
N GLN A 71 -5.86 -2.17 20.86
CA GLN A 71 -5.63 -3.50 21.46
C GLN A 71 -4.61 -3.44 22.59
N LEU A 72 -3.59 -2.59 22.49
CA LEU A 72 -2.64 -2.31 23.57
C LEU A 72 -3.36 -1.73 24.79
N GLU A 73 -4.26 -0.77 24.61
CA GLU A 73 -5.03 -0.20 25.72
C GLU A 73 -5.97 -1.23 26.36
N ARG A 74 -6.63 -2.07 25.56
CA ARG A 74 -7.42 -3.21 26.08
C ARG A 74 -6.55 -4.19 26.87
N HIS A 75 -5.35 -4.48 26.39
CA HIS A 75 -4.41 -5.36 27.09
C HIS A 75 -3.99 -4.79 28.44
N LYS A 76 -3.62 -3.50 28.48
CA LYS A 76 -3.28 -2.80 29.73
C LYS A 76 -4.45 -2.77 30.70
N SER A 77 -5.68 -2.56 30.22
CA SER A 77 -6.86 -2.58 31.10
C SER A 77 -7.07 -3.93 31.80
N ARG A 78 -6.64 -5.04 31.20
CA ARG A 78 -6.75 -6.39 31.79
C ARG A 78 -5.54 -6.77 32.65
N ASN A 79 -4.35 -6.34 32.24
CA ASN A 79 -3.08 -6.81 32.81
C ASN A 79 -2.33 -5.74 33.63
N PHE A 80 -2.89 -4.54 33.76
CA PHE A 80 -2.29 -3.35 34.39
C PHE A 80 -0.93 -2.90 33.81
N SER A 81 -0.49 -3.52 32.72
CA SER A 81 0.75 -3.21 32.00
C SER A 81 0.64 -3.65 30.54
N TYR A 82 1.52 -3.14 29.68
CA TYR A 82 1.63 -3.59 28.28
C TYR A 82 2.51 -4.84 28.13
N ARG A 83 3.03 -5.37 29.24
CA ARG A 83 3.98 -6.50 29.23
C ARG A 83 3.30 -7.75 28.66
N GLY A 84 4.05 -8.49 27.84
CA GLY A 84 3.56 -9.70 27.18
C GLY A 84 2.53 -9.45 26.09
N PHE A 85 2.34 -8.20 25.65
CA PHE A 85 1.48 -7.93 24.50
C PHE A 85 2.15 -8.47 23.23
N ASP A 86 1.51 -9.47 22.63
CA ASP A 86 1.89 -10.02 21.33
C ASP A 86 0.82 -9.63 20.29
N PRO A 87 1.20 -8.91 19.21
CA PRO A 87 0.30 -8.58 18.11
C PRO A 87 -0.37 -9.80 17.49
N ASN A 88 0.20 -11.00 17.64
CA ASN A 88 -0.36 -12.25 17.14
C ASN A 88 -1.82 -12.44 17.58
N PHE A 89 -2.20 -12.00 18.78
CA PHE A 89 -3.58 -12.06 19.26
C PHE A 89 -4.60 -11.45 18.28
N ILE A 90 -4.18 -10.47 17.47
CA ILE A 90 -5.01 -9.78 16.48
C ILE A 90 -5.14 -10.58 15.17
N TYR A 91 -4.11 -11.36 14.82
CA TYR A 91 -3.95 -11.94 13.47
C TYR A 91 -4.00 -13.46 13.41
N GLY A 92 -3.92 -14.15 14.56
CA GLY A 92 -4.07 -15.60 14.64
C GLY A 92 -3.03 -16.40 13.86
N VAL A 93 -1.77 -15.94 13.83
CA VAL A 93 -0.66 -16.70 13.24
C VAL A 93 -0.05 -17.68 14.25
N THR A 94 0.68 -18.67 13.76
CA THR A 94 1.37 -19.64 14.62
C THR A 94 2.69 -19.06 15.13
N GLY A 95 2.86 -18.97 16.45
CA GLY A 95 4.09 -18.48 17.10
C GLY A 95 4.06 -17.00 17.50
N ALA A 96 5.12 -16.54 18.16
CA ALA A 96 5.21 -15.16 18.64
C ALA A 96 5.51 -14.19 17.49
N MET A 97 4.86 -13.01 17.50
CA MET A 97 5.04 -12.01 16.46
C MET A 97 5.92 -10.83 16.92
N ASN A 98 7.10 -10.71 16.32
CA ASN A 98 8.02 -9.60 16.60
C ASN A 98 7.68 -8.33 15.81
N SER A 99 7.01 -8.48 14.67
CA SER A 99 6.60 -7.38 13.80
C SER A 99 5.37 -7.76 12.96
N VAL A 100 4.58 -6.75 12.61
CA VAL A 100 3.41 -6.87 11.73
C VAL A 100 3.82 -6.35 10.35
N THR A 101 3.80 -7.21 9.33
CA THR A 101 4.04 -6.80 7.94
C THR A 101 2.73 -6.44 7.23
N LEU A 102 2.77 -5.41 6.39
CA LEU A 102 1.66 -4.99 5.54
C LEU A 102 2.08 -4.91 4.07
N PRO A 103 1.21 -5.31 3.12
CA PRO A 103 -0.07 -5.98 3.36
C PRO A 103 0.10 -7.35 4.03
N ARG A 104 -0.93 -7.81 4.74
CA ARG A 104 -0.86 -9.09 5.49
C ARG A 104 -0.58 -10.24 4.53
N GLY A 105 0.35 -11.12 4.91
CA GLY A 105 0.78 -12.25 4.08
C GLY A 105 1.85 -11.90 3.03
N ALA A 106 2.26 -10.63 2.93
CA ALA A 106 3.35 -10.24 2.07
C ALA A 106 4.69 -10.84 2.53
N THR A 107 5.47 -11.30 1.55
CA THR A 107 6.83 -11.82 1.74
C THR A 107 7.84 -10.96 0.99
N SER A 108 9.04 -10.78 1.56
CA SER A 108 10.18 -10.06 0.97
C SER A 108 9.79 -8.72 0.31
N SER A 109 9.92 -8.59 -1.02
CA SER A 109 9.66 -7.37 -1.80
C SER A 109 8.19 -6.96 -1.84
N GLY A 110 7.28 -7.86 -1.47
CA GLY A 110 5.85 -7.56 -1.30
C GLY A 110 5.57 -6.69 -0.08
N ILE A 111 6.47 -6.67 0.91
CA ILE A 111 6.28 -5.92 2.16
C ILE A 111 6.40 -4.42 1.87
N LYS A 112 5.35 -3.67 2.21
CA LYS A 112 5.28 -2.21 2.08
C LYS A 112 5.56 -1.50 3.40
N TYR A 113 5.02 -2.06 4.49
CA TYR A 113 5.28 -1.58 5.83
C TYR A 113 5.66 -2.70 6.78
N THR A 114 6.58 -2.41 7.69
CA THR A 114 6.87 -3.26 8.85
C THR A 114 6.58 -2.47 10.12
N ILE A 115 5.63 -2.95 10.92
CA ILE A 115 5.28 -2.35 12.19
C ILE A 115 5.95 -3.12 13.32
N THR A 116 6.70 -2.42 14.14
CA THR A 116 7.40 -2.97 15.31
C THR A 116 6.99 -2.22 16.56
N ILE A 117 6.68 -2.96 17.62
CA ILE A 117 6.23 -2.42 18.91
C ILE A 117 7.31 -2.72 19.95
N ARG A 118 7.74 -1.68 20.65
CA ARG A 118 8.83 -1.73 21.63
C ARG A 118 8.39 -1.10 22.94
N ASP A 119 9.12 -1.44 24.00
CA ASP A 119 8.98 -0.75 25.27
C ASP A 119 9.42 0.72 25.11
N GLY A 120 8.63 1.64 25.66
CA GLY A 120 8.90 3.08 25.53
C GLY A 120 10.03 3.60 26.42
N ASP A 121 10.38 2.87 27.48
CA ASP A 121 11.47 3.22 28.40
C ASP A 121 12.79 2.55 27.96
N ASP A 122 12.73 1.32 27.44
CA ASP A 122 13.87 0.59 26.85
C ASP A 122 13.53 0.06 25.44
N PRO A 123 13.74 0.87 24.39
CA PRO A 123 13.35 0.50 23.03
C PRO A 123 14.19 -0.64 22.45
N THR A 124 15.23 -1.12 23.12
CA THR A 124 15.96 -2.31 22.64
C THR A 124 15.10 -3.58 22.76
N LYS A 125 14.09 -3.56 23.62
CA LYS A 125 13.24 -4.72 23.95
C LYS A 125 11.85 -4.61 23.33
N LEU A 126 11.33 -5.77 22.92
CA LEU A 126 9.94 -5.94 22.54
C LEU A 126 9.07 -6.05 23.80
N LEU A 127 7.78 -5.76 23.67
CA LEU A 127 6.84 -5.96 24.79
C LEU A 127 6.67 -7.43 25.18
N THR A 128 7.03 -8.37 24.31
CA THR A 128 7.02 -9.82 24.55
C THR A 128 8.28 -10.33 25.25
N ASP A 129 9.33 -9.51 25.40
CA ASP A 129 10.59 -9.91 26.05
C ASP A 129 10.43 -9.93 27.58
N THR A 130 9.80 -11.00 28.08
CA THR A 130 9.55 -11.22 29.50
C THR A 130 10.71 -11.91 30.23
N THR A 131 11.73 -12.34 29.50
CA THR A 131 12.81 -13.19 30.02
C THR A 131 14.11 -12.44 30.34
N ALA A 132 14.32 -11.25 29.77
CA ALA A 132 15.52 -10.47 30.04
C ALA A 132 15.50 -9.77 31.42
N SER A 133 16.59 -9.86 32.18
CA SER A 133 16.80 -9.10 33.43
C SER A 133 17.59 -7.80 33.17
N PRO A 134 17.17 -6.63 33.69
CA PRO A 134 15.93 -6.41 34.42
C PRO A 134 14.72 -6.55 33.50
N ALA A 135 13.64 -7.12 34.05
CA ALA A 135 12.37 -7.30 33.35
C ALA A 135 11.87 -5.96 32.80
N ILE A 136 11.34 -5.99 31.57
CA ILE A 136 10.69 -4.82 30.97
C ILE A 136 9.60 -4.28 31.89
N ARG A 137 9.57 -2.96 32.04
CA ARG A 137 8.54 -2.27 32.84
C ARG A 137 7.22 -2.20 32.10
N ALA A 138 7.26 -2.09 30.77
CA ALA A 138 6.12 -2.06 29.85
C ALA A 138 5.00 -1.13 30.32
N ARG A 139 5.39 0.05 30.85
CA ARG A 139 4.47 1.12 31.27
C ARG A 139 4.09 2.04 30.12
N ARG A 140 4.97 2.13 29.14
CA ARG A 140 4.85 2.91 27.92
C ARG A 140 5.17 2.02 26.74
N TRP A 141 4.56 2.30 25.61
CA TRP A 141 4.89 1.65 24.35
C TRP A 141 5.16 2.70 23.30
N VAL A 142 5.99 2.31 22.34
CA VAL A 142 6.23 3.04 21.11
C VAL A 142 6.20 2.04 19.97
N MET A 143 5.53 2.41 18.89
CA MET A 143 5.53 1.62 17.68
C MET A 143 5.81 2.47 16.46
N MET A 144 6.47 1.84 15.50
CA MET A 144 6.87 2.47 14.26
C MET A 144 6.41 1.61 13.11
N ALA A 145 5.76 2.21 12.12
CA ALA A 145 5.50 1.61 10.82
C ALA A 145 6.56 2.12 9.85
N GLU A 146 7.54 1.28 9.55
CA GLU A 146 8.62 1.60 8.62
C GLU A 146 8.20 1.27 7.19
N SER A 147 8.25 2.26 6.30
CA SER A 147 8.01 2.08 4.87
C SER A 147 9.24 1.45 4.19
N THR A 148 9.02 0.54 3.25
CA THR A 148 10.07 0.04 2.33
C THR A 148 10.28 0.95 1.11
N ASP A 149 9.32 1.84 0.79
CA ASP A 149 9.45 2.86 -0.25
C ASP A 149 9.99 4.17 0.35
N VAL A 150 11.13 4.64 -0.17
CA VAL A 150 11.79 5.90 0.22
C VAL A 150 10.95 7.15 -0.04
N ASN A 151 9.96 7.05 -0.95
CA ASN A 151 9.07 8.15 -1.28
C ASN A 151 7.85 8.21 -0.35
N ASN A 152 7.63 7.18 0.46
CA ASN A 152 6.51 7.11 1.38
C ASN A 152 6.95 7.43 2.81
N TYR A 153 5.99 7.87 3.63
CA TYR A 153 6.26 8.18 5.02
C TYR A 153 6.37 6.91 5.85
N SER A 154 7.31 6.91 6.79
CA SER A 154 7.28 6.04 7.96
C SER A 154 6.55 6.77 9.08
N TYR A 155 5.83 6.03 9.91
CA TYR A 155 4.95 6.56 10.94
C TYR A 155 5.41 6.12 12.32
N LEU A 156 5.20 6.97 13.30
CA LEU A 156 5.45 6.69 14.70
C LEU A 156 4.19 7.01 15.51
N LEU A 157 3.87 6.12 16.45
CA LEU A 157 2.84 6.33 17.45
C LEU A 157 3.35 5.87 18.82
N SER A 158 3.10 6.64 19.88
CA SER A 158 3.46 6.26 21.24
C SER A 158 2.27 6.36 22.21
N SER A 159 2.39 5.67 23.33
CA SER A 159 1.43 5.77 24.45
C SER A 159 1.41 7.16 25.12
N THR A 160 2.39 8.02 24.83
CA THR A 160 2.45 9.40 25.34
C THR A 160 1.80 10.41 24.39
N GLY A 161 1.22 9.94 23.29
CA GLY A 161 0.51 10.78 22.32
C GLY A 161 1.39 11.34 21.20
N VAL A 162 2.66 10.94 21.11
CA VAL A 162 3.49 11.28 19.95
C VAL A 162 2.90 10.59 18.73
N ARG A 163 2.46 11.39 17.75
CA ARG A 163 1.93 10.94 16.48
C ARG A 163 2.57 11.75 15.36
N CYS A 164 3.64 11.20 14.81
CA CYS A 164 4.45 11.88 13.81
C CYS A 164 4.89 10.94 12.69
N LYS A 165 5.33 11.51 11.58
CA LYS A 165 5.79 10.79 10.39
C LYS A 165 6.98 11.51 9.76
N ASN A 166 7.84 10.75 9.08
CA ASN A 166 8.94 11.28 8.28
C ASN A 166 9.26 10.28 7.14
N LYS A 167 9.67 10.77 5.98
CA LYS A 167 10.11 9.91 4.86
C LYS A 167 11.51 9.33 5.11
N THR A 168 12.35 10.06 5.84
CA THR A 168 13.70 9.64 6.17
C THR A 168 13.69 8.80 7.44
N LYS A 169 13.82 7.48 7.29
CA LYS A 169 13.80 6.51 8.40
C LYS A 169 14.78 6.84 9.53
N ALA A 170 15.97 7.35 9.20
CA ALA A 170 16.99 7.70 10.20
C ALA A 170 16.57 8.79 11.19
N ASN A 171 15.53 9.58 10.85
CA ASN A 171 15.00 10.60 11.75
C ASN A 171 13.94 10.06 12.71
N LEU A 172 13.46 8.83 12.52
CA LEU A 172 12.52 8.20 13.43
C LEU A 172 13.29 7.48 14.55
N GLU A 173 13.04 7.92 15.78
CA GLU A 173 13.65 7.38 16.98
C GLU A 173 12.56 6.86 17.91
N TYR A 174 12.68 5.59 18.33
CA TYR A 174 11.78 5.02 19.35
C TYR A 174 11.87 5.76 20.69
N GLN A 175 13.06 6.28 21.01
CA GLN A 175 13.30 7.11 22.18
C GLN A 175 14.47 8.05 21.88
N ASN A 176 14.23 9.34 22.02
CA ASN A 176 15.27 10.34 21.93
C ASN A 176 16.18 10.29 23.17
N SER A 177 17.49 10.39 22.95
CA SER A 177 18.48 10.28 24.02
C SER A 177 18.30 11.34 25.12
N THR A 178 17.81 12.53 24.77
CA THR A 178 17.66 13.69 25.67
C THR A 178 16.28 13.75 26.29
N THR A 179 15.21 13.72 25.49
CA THR A 179 13.83 13.91 26.00
C THR A 179 13.23 12.62 26.55
N LYS A 180 13.79 11.45 26.22
CA LYS A 180 13.24 10.13 26.56
C LYS A 180 11.82 9.88 26.01
N ASP A 181 11.48 10.60 24.95
CA ASP A 181 10.25 10.45 24.19
C ASP A 181 10.52 10.00 22.76
N ALA A 182 9.53 9.38 22.14
CA ALA A 182 9.62 9.02 20.73
C ALA A 182 9.66 10.27 19.85
N SER A 183 10.36 10.22 18.71
CA SER A 183 10.61 11.38 17.85
C SER A 183 10.65 11.00 16.38
N CYS A 184 10.25 11.94 15.50
CA CYS A 184 10.39 11.83 14.05
C CYS A 184 11.34 12.90 13.47
N GLY A 185 12.18 13.47 14.32
CA GLY A 185 13.01 14.63 14.00
C GLY A 185 12.23 15.95 14.08
N SER A 186 12.80 17.00 13.50
CA SER A 186 12.21 18.34 13.47
C SER A 186 11.50 18.61 12.13
N SER A 187 10.67 19.65 12.09
CA SER A 187 10.03 20.10 10.84
C SER A 187 11.05 20.46 9.75
N ALA A 188 12.24 20.96 10.14
CA ALA A 188 13.34 21.22 9.20
C ALA A 188 13.87 19.94 8.55
N THR A 189 13.77 18.79 9.24
CA THR A 189 14.13 17.47 8.71
C THR A 189 12.94 16.72 8.08
N GLY A 190 11.82 17.40 7.84
CA GLY A 190 10.63 16.81 7.20
C GLY A 190 9.70 16.04 8.15
N SER A 191 9.79 16.29 9.47
CA SER A 191 8.85 15.75 10.45
C SER A 191 7.49 16.43 10.33
N GLU A 192 6.42 15.64 10.27
CA GLU A 192 5.02 16.08 10.20
C GLU A 192 4.16 15.32 11.21
N SER A 193 3.08 15.93 11.70
CA SER A 193 2.01 15.20 12.39
C SER A 193 1.10 14.47 11.39
N TRP A 194 0.35 13.48 11.86
CA TRP A 194 -0.62 12.74 11.05
C TRP A 194 -1.80 12.25 11.88
#